data_AF-A0A1S8TWG9-F1
#
_entry.id   AF-A0A1S8TWG9-F1
#
_cell.length_a   1.000
_cell.length_b   1.000
_cell.length_c   1.000
_cell.angle_alpha   90.00
_cell.angle_beta   90.00
_cell.angle_gamma   90.00
#
_symmetry.space_group_name_H-M   'P 1'
#
loop_
_entity.id
_entity.type
_entity.pdbx_description
1 polymer ?
#
loop_
_entity_poly.entity_id
_entity_poly.type
_entity_poly.pdbx_seq_one_letter_code
_entity_poly.pdbx_strand_id
1 'polypeptide(L)' 'MVKEDIRVTFEELGVVACHANNKRKMKSPIFDKLRLETIQLFYEKRGYIFRSADDPKKYYSMEQLQELFKNYVESIQ' A
#
# COMPACT_ATOMS: atom_id res chain seq x y z
N MET A 1 -19.05 16.30 -4.32
CA MET A 1 -18.63 15.39 -3.23
C MET A 1 -17.17 15.67 -2.95
N VAL A 2 -16.85 16.21 -1.77
CA VAL A 2 -15.45 16.37 -1.35
C VAL A 2 -14.95 14.94 -1.15
N LYS A 3 -14.09 14.44 -2.06
CA LYS A 3 -13.37 13.20 -1.82
C LYS A 3 -12.50 13.49 -0.59
N GLU A 4 -12.90 12.99 0.57
CA GLU A 4 -12.07 13.06 1.76
C GLU A 4 -10.70 12.48 1.41
N ASP A 5 -9.64 13.18 1.83
CA ASP A 5 -8.25 12.75 1.65
C ASP A 5 -7.97 11.58 2.59
N ILE A 6 -8.61 10.43 2.33
CA ILE A 6 -8.52 9.24 3.19
C ILE A 6 -7.10 8.69 3.08
N ARG A 7 -6.42 8.66 4.22
CA ARG A 7 -5.06 8.16 4.38
C ARG A 7 -5.11 6.94 5.29
N VAL A 8 -4.71 5.80 4.76
CA VAL A 8 -4.67 4.52 5.50
C VAL A 8 -3.21 4.14 5.70
N THR A 9 -2.81 3.84 6.92
CA THR A 9 -1.45 3.36 7.22
C THR A 9 -1.22 1.99 6.58
N PHE A 10 0.04 1.64 6.33
CA PHE A 10 0.38 0.31 5.84
C PHE A 10 -0.06 -0.79 6.83
N GLU A 11 0.04 -0.50 8.12
CA GLU A 11 -0.37 -1.41 9.20
C GLU A 11 -1.89 -1.64 9.21
N GLU A 12 -2.69 -0.58 9.16
CA GLU A 12 -4.16 -0.67 9.05
C GLU A 12 -4.60 -1.49 7.83
N LEU A 13 -3.91 -1.31 6.70
CA LEU A 13 -4.20 -2.05 5.47
C LEU A 13 -3.64 -3.49 5.47
N GLY A 14 -2.90 -3.90 6.51
CA GLY A 14 -2.30 -5.23 6.60
C GLY A 14 -1.19 -5.49 5.59
N VAL A 15 -0.44 -4.45 5.20
CA VAL A 15 0.63 -4.54 4.19
C VAL A 15 2.00 -4.11 4.71
N VAL A 16 3.04 -4.65 4.09
CA VAL A 16 4.44 -4.33 4.41
C VAL A 16 5.14 -3.76 3.17
N ALA A 17 5.65 -2.54 3.29
CA ALA A 17 6.45 -1.90 2.25
C ALA A 17 7.82 -2.60 2.09
N CYS A 18 8.19 -2.89 0.86
CA CYS A 18 9.42 -3.54 0.46
C CYS A 18 10.07 -2.82 -0.73
N HIS A 19 11.39 -2.92 -0.87
CA HIS A 19 12.09 -2.37 -2.04
C HIS A 19 11.76 -3.20 -3.29
N ALA A 20 11.40 -2.55 -4.40
CA ALA A 20 11.07 -3.23 -5.64
C ALA A 20 12.24 -4.04 -6.22
N ASN A 21 13.48 -3.55 -6.06
CA ASN A 21 14.68 -4.15 -6.66
C ASN A 21 15.12 -5.48 -6.00
N ASN A 22 14.90 -5.63 -4.69
CA ASN A 22 15.39 -6.78 -3.92
C ASN A 22 14.31 -7.45 -3.06
N LYS A 23 13.09 -6.92 -3.09
CA LYS A 23 11.90 -7.38 -2.36
C LYS A 23 12.06 -7.43 -0.84
N ARG A 24 13.13 -6.87 -0.27
CA ARG A 24 13.37 -6.83 1.18
C ARG A 24 12.47 -5.79 1.82
N LYS A 25 11.95 -6.13 3.01
CA LYS A 25 11.20 -5.21 3.87
C LYS A 25 12.01 -3.94 4.10
N MET A 26 11.36 -2.78 3.94
CA MET A 26 11.94 -1.50 4.30
C MET A 26 11.97 -1.37 5.82
N LYS A 27 13.14 -1.06 6.40
CA LYS A 27 13.26 -0.81 7.85
C LYS A 27 12.70 0.55 8.26
N SER A 28 12.86 1.54 7.39
CA SER A 28 12.42 2.92 7.61
C SER A 28 11.89 3.49 6.29
N PRO A 29 10.65 3.16 5.91
CA PRO A 29 10.06 3.73 4.70
C PRO A 29 9.85 5.25 4.89
N ILE A 30 9.97 6.01 3.80
CA ILE A 30 9.79 7.48 3.81
C ILE A 30 8.32 7.84 4.05
N PHE A 31 7.43 6.99 3.59
CA PHE A 31 5.98 7.10 3.79
C PHE A 31 5.50 5.90 4.60
N ASP A 32 4.47 6.10 5.39
CA ASP A 32 3.80 5.09 6.23
C ASP A 32 2.31 4.91 5.88
N LYS A 33 1.78 5.78 5.00
CA LYS A 33 0.38 5.86 4.62
C LYS A 33 0.19 5.82 3.10
N LEU A 34 -0.91 5.22 2.69
CA LEU A 34 -1.41 5.19 1.32
C LEU A 34 -2.59 6.12 1.14
N ARG A 35 -2.71 6.63 -0.08
CA ARG A 35 -3.91 7.23 -0.66
C ARG A 35 -4.13 6.59 -2.01
N LEU A 36 -5.38 6.35 -2.39
CA LEU A 36 -5.73 5.64 -3.63
C LEU A 36 -4.99 6.21 -4.86
N GLU A 37 -4.97 7.53 -5.00
CA GLU A 37 -4.30 8.27 -6.08
C GLU A 37 -2.76 8.19 -6.04
N THR A 38 -2.17 7.96 -4.87
CA THR A 38 -0.72 7.89 -4.70
C THR A 38 -0.17 6.48 -4.88
N ILE A 39 -1.01 5.44 -4.84
CA ILE A 39 -0.56 4.03 -4.94
C ILE A 39 0.28 3.81 -6.21
N GLN A 40 -0.14 4.36 -7.35
CA GLN A 40 0.61 4.25 -8.60
C GLN A 40 2.02 4.87 -8.49
N LEU A 41 2.15 6.02 -7.83
CA LEU A 41 3.44 6.70 -7.63
C LEU A 41 4.43 5.82 -6.86
N PHE A 42 3.95 5.02 -5.91
CA PHE A 42 4.78 4.11 -5.13
C PHE A 42 5.44 3.04 -6.01
N TYR A 43 4.65 2.39 -6.87
CA TYR A 43 5.12 1.33 -7.76
C TYR A 43 6.00 1.88 -8.88
N GLU A 44 5.57 2.96 -9.55
CA GLU A 44 6.24 3.44 -10.76
C GLU A 44 7.45 4.32 -10.49
N LYS A 45 7.39 5.19 -9.47
CA LYS A 45 8.40 6.25 -9.27
C LYS A 45 9.20 6.12 -7.99
N ARG A 46 8.65 5.50 -6.95
CA ARG A 46 9.33 5.39 -5.65
C ARG A 46 10.05 4.06 -5.45
N GLY A 47 9.79 3.05 -6.30
CA GLY A 47 10.41 1.74 -6.19
C GLY A 47 9.93 0.96 -4.96
N TYR A 48 8.67 1.16 -4.56
CA TYR A 48 8.02 0.42 -3.49
C TYR A 48 7.23 -0.73 -4.11
N ILE A 49 7.21 -1.86 -3.44
CA ILE A 49 6.21 -2.92 -3.62
C ILE A 49 5.65 -3.28 -2.25
N PHE A 50 4.43 -3.80 -2.24
CA PHE A 50 3.75 -4.16 -0.99
C PHE A 50 3.47 -5.65 -0.97
N ARG A 51 3.62 -6.25 0.20
CA ARG A 51 3.25 -7.65 0.46
C ARG A 51 2.32 -7.75 1.66
N SER A 52 1.65 -8.88 1.81
CA SER A 52 0.82 -9.15 2.98
C SER A 52 1.67 -9.17 4.26
N ALA A 53 1.11 -8.64 5.35
CA ALA A 53 1.67 -8.80 6.69
C ALA A 53 1.57 -10.25 7.17
N ASP A 54 0.50 -10.96 6.79
CA ASP A 54 0.20 -12.33 7.19
C ASP A 54 0.90 -13.39 6.31
N ASP A 55 1.06 -13.10 5.00
CA ASP A 55 1.79 -13.97 4.07
C ASP A 55 2.98 -13.23 3.40
N PRO A 56 4.20 -13.41 3.96
CA PRO A 56 5.45 -12.91 3.41
C PRO A 56 5.73 -13.20 1.93
N LYS A 57 5.10 -14.24 1.34
CA LYS A 57 5.29 -14.64 -0.05
C LYS A 57 4.30 -13.97 -1.00
N LYS A 58 3.19 -13.43 -0.47
CA LYS A 58 2.13 -12.78 -1.25
C LYS A 58 2.44 -11.29 -1.44
N TYR A 59 2.87 -10.93 -2.64
CA TYR A 59 3.03 -9.55 -3.07
C TYR A 59 1.79 -9.09 -3.84
N TYR A 60 1.39 -7.84 -3.62
CA TYR A 60 0.28 -7.23 -4.33
C TYR A 60 0.78 -6.55 -5.61
N SER A 61 0.07 -6.74 -6.72
CA SER A 61 0.17 -5.83 -7.86
C SER A 61 -0.37 -4.45 -7.46
N MET A 62 -0.15 -3.45 -8.32
CA MET A 62 -0.71 -2.11 -8.11
C MET A 62 -2.24 -2.15 -8.03
N GLU A 63 -2.88 -2.88 -8.94
CA GLU A 63 -4.35 -3.02 -9.03
C GLU A 63 -4.90 -3.73 -7.80
N GLN A 64 -4.24 -4.80 -7.36
CA GLN A 64 -4.64 -5.53 -6.15
C GLN A 64 -4.54 -4.66 -4.90
N LEU A 65 -3.51 -3.80 -4.79
CA LEU A 65 -3.38 -2.88 -3.68
C LEU A 65 -4.44 -1.77 -3.73
N GLN A 66 -4.79 -1.28 -4.93
CA GLN A 66 -5.88 -0.32 -5.11
C GLN A 66 -7.24 -0.91 -4.70
N GLU A 67 -7.52 -2.15 -5.10
CA GLU A 67 -8.74 -2.87 -4.71
C GLU A 67 -8.77 -3.12 -3.20
N LEU A 68 -7.67 -3.59 -2.62
CA LEU A 68 -7.53 -3.76 -1.16
C LEU A 68 -7.82 -2.45 -0.42
N PHE A 69 -7.25 -1.34 -0.90
CA PHE A 69 -7.49 -0.01 -0.32
C PHE A 69 -8.96 0.40 -0.39
N LYS A 70 -9.61 0.23 -1.55
CA LYS A 70 -11.04 0.56 -1.72
C LYS A 70 -11.91 -0.27 -0.78
N ASN A 71 -11.69 -1.58 -0.75
CA ASN A 71 -12.45 -2.49 0.11
C ASN A 71 -12.30 -2.12 1.60
N TYR A 72 -11.10 -1.75 2.03
CA TYR A 72 -10.87 -1.29 3.40
C TYR A 72 -11.66 -0.01 3.68
N VAL A 73 -11.59 0.98 2.80
CA VAL A 73 -12.31 2.25 2.97
C VAL A 73 -13.83 2.05 2.99
N GLU A 74 -14.36 1.20 2.11
CA GLU A 74 -15.79 0.84 2.09
C GLU A 74 -16.23 0.09 3.36
N SER A 75 -15.32 -0.66 4.01
CA SER A 75 -15.64 -1.41 5.24
C SER A 75 -15.72 -0.55 6.51
N ILE A 76 -15.20 0.68 6.46
CA ILE A 76 -15.18 1.61 7.60
C ILE A 76 -16.14 2.80 7.42
N GLN A 77 -16.86 2.88 6.29
CA GLN A 77 -17.93 3.84 6.02
C GLN A 77 -19.29 3.23 6.34
#